data_AF-Q505L4-F1
#
_entry.id   AF-Q505L4-F1
#
_cell.length_a   1.000
_cell.length_b   1.000
_cell.length_c   1.000
_cell.angle_alpha   90.00
_cell.angle_beta   90.00
_cell.angle_gamma   90.00
#
_symmetry.space_group_name_H-M   'P 1'
#
loop_
_entity.id
_entity.type
_entity.pdbx_description
1 polymer ?
#
loop_
_entity_poly.entity_id
_entity_poly.type
_entity_poly.pdbx_seq_one_letter_code
_entity_poly.pdbx_strand_id
1 'polypeptide(L)'
;MSNYSIKQSAKNNYSSSSSGGFRGGHGGNEYFCGVGGEGDFGGMGGFGACGAGYGGGAGYGGGAGYGGGAGGGGAGYGGGFGGGSGAGYGGGFGGGAGGGYGGGFGGGFGGGAGGMDIFSTNEKQTMQNLNDRLASYLDKVHALETANTELERKIKEWYEKQRPGSSSGDGAKDYSKYYTMINDLKNQIIAASIENAKFLLQNDNARLAADDFKMKFENEQYMRQTVEADINGLRRVMDDLTLSKSDLESQLESLSEELAYLKKNHEDELKGMQVTQVGQVNVEMNAAPSSDLTKILNDMRSQYEDLAKRNRAAAEEQFNRMSTDLKNTLSQGIEQQKESKSELTELKRTLQSLEIELQSQLAMKKSLEMTLAEVEGSFCMKLSRLQEMIVNVEEQIARLKGESECQTAEYQQLLDIKTRLENEIETYRRLLDGDLSKPKSGGGTSTNTGSTSSKGSTRTVKRREIIEEVVDGKVVSTKVVDM
;
A
#
# COMPACT_ATOMS: atom_id res chain seq x y z
N MET A 1 -35.39 -21.88 52.06
CA MET A 1 -34.39 -21.08 52.79
C MET A 1 -33.79 -20.11 51.79
N SER A 2 -34.49 -19.03 51.47
CA SER A 2 -34.48 -17.71 52.13
C SER A 2 -33.59 -16.75 51.35
N ASN A 3 -34.29 -15.89 50.60
CA ASN A 3 -33.83 -14.69 49.92
C ASN A 3 -33.09 -13.72 50.83
N TYR A 4 -32.21 -12.89 50.26
CA TYR A 4 -32.26 -11.44 50.54
C TYR A 4 -31.98 -10.63 49.27
N SER A 5 -32.86 -9.66 49.08
CA SER A 5 -32.95 -8.65 48.04
C SER A 5 -32.90 -7.30 48.75
N ILE A 6 -32.16 -6.31 48.26
CA ILE A 6 -32.38 -4.91 48.62
C ILE A 6 -32.33 -4.04 47.36
N LYS A 7 -33.45 -3.34 47.16
CA LYS A 7 -33.78 -2.32 46.16
C LYS A 7 -33.30 -0.93 46.61
N GLN A 8 -33.12 -0.03 45.65
CA GLN A 8 -33.50 1.42 45.68
C GLN A 8 -33.24 1.96 44.25
N SER A 9 -34.22 2.17 43.37
CA SER A 9 -35.35 3.13 43.32
C SER A 9 -34.94 4.61 43.21
N ALA A 10 -35.31 5.16 42.05
CA ALA A 10 -35.05 6.48 41.50
C ALA A 10 -35.82 7.63 42.17
N LYS A 11 -35.34 8.87 41.97
CA LYS A 11 -36.18 10.08 41.88
C LYS A 11 -35.66 11.03 40.81
N ASN A 12 -36.56 11.37 39.88
CA ASN A 12 -36.50 12.44 38.90
C ASN A 12 -36.36 13.82 39.57
N ASN A 13 -35.80 14.78 38.83
CA ASN A 13 -36.31 16.16 38.82
C ASN A 13 -36.12 16.80 37.43
N TYR A 14 -37.26 17.24 36.88
CA TYR A 14 -37.43 18.09 35.71
C TYR A 14 -37.32 19.57 36.10
N SER A 15 -36.86 20.40 35.16
CA SER A 15 -37.22 21.82 34.89
C SER A 15 -35.98 22.68 34.58
N SER A 16 -35.94 23.70 33.71
CA SER A 16 -36.58 24.07 32.44
C SER A 16 -36.11 25.49 32.12
N SER A 17 -35.85 25.82 30.84
CA SER A 17 -35.75 27.18 30.25
C SER A 17 -34.57 28.05 30.75
N SER A 18 -33.96 28.98 30.01
CA SER A 18 -34.40 29.79 28.87
C SER A 18 -33.19 30.43 28.15
N SER A 19 -33.35 30.67 26.84
CA SER A 19 -32.90 31.84 26.04
C SER A 19 -31.59 32.59 26.34
N GLY A 20 -30.76 32.74 25.31
CA GLY A 20 -29.72 33.77 25.22
C GLY A 20 -28.95 33.71 23.89
N GLY A 21 -29.51 34.31 22.84
CA GLY A 21 -28.81 34.54 21.58
C GLY A 21 -28.13 35.91 21.57
N PHE A 22 -26.91 35.98 21.03
CA PHE A 22 -26.20 37.17 20.53
C PHE A 22 -25.14 36.65 19.53
N ARG A 23 -25.29 36.80 18.21
CA ARG A 23 -25.02 37.94 17.29
C ARG A 23 -23.54 38.36 17.17
N GLY A 24 -23.05 38.28 15.93
CA GLY A 24 -21.89 38.97 15.34
C GLY A 24 -21.00 38.01 14.54
N GLY A 25 -20.76 38.09 13.23
CA GLY A 25 -21.05 39.09 12.20
C GLY A 25 -19.79 39.33 11.32
N HIS A 26 -19.95 39.24 9.99
CA HIS A 26 -19.02 39.56 8.88
C HIS A 26 -17.81 38.62 8.64
N GLY A 27 -17.39 38.31 7.41
CA GLY A 27 -17.75 38.67 6.02
C GLY A 27 -16.75 37.92 5.11
N GLY A 28 -17.16 37.20 4.07
CA GLY A 28 -17.28 37.72 2.70
C GLY A 28 -15.98 37.55 1.90
N ASN A 29 -15.95 36.69 0.88
CA ASN A 29 -15.67 37.13 -0.50
C ASN A 29 -15.96 36.00 -1.51
N GLU A 30 -16.81 36.34 -2.49
CA GLU A 30 -17.10 35.59 -3.70
C GLU A 30 -16.06 35.93 -4.79
N TYR A 31 -15.79 34.99 -5.69
CA TYR A 31 -15.44 35.32 -7.07
C TYR A 31 -16.31 34.49 -8.00
N PHE A 32 -17.22 35.21 -8.65
CA PHE A 32 -18.05 34.79 -9.77
C PHE A 32 -17.36 35.25 -11.06
N CYS A 33 -17.33 34.41 -12.08
CA CYS A 33 -17.29 34.85 -13.47
C CYS A 33 -18.02 33.79 -14.31
N GLY A 34 -19.09 34.21 -14.98
CA GLY A 34 -19.88 33.38 -15.87
C GLY A 34 -19.81 33.90 -17.30
N VAL A 35 -20.11 33.01 -18.25
CA VAL A 35 -20.65 33.18 -19.61
C VAL A 35 -21.16 31.76 -19.98
N GLY A 36 -22.34 31.43 -20.51
CA GLY A 36 -23.45 32.13 -21.15
C GLY A 36 -24.08 31.16 -22.18
N GLY A 37 -25.41 31.20 -22.39
CA GLY A 37 -26.15 30.54 -23.50
C GLY A 37 -27.00 29.32 -23.06
N GLU A 38 -28.28 29.48 -22.73
CA GLU A 38 -29.49 29.58 -23.61
C GLU A 38 -29.97 28.23 -24.17
N GLY A 39 -31.24 27.90 -23.91
CA GLY A 39 -31.92 26.70 -24.43
C GLY A 39 -33.24 26.39 -23.71
N ASP A 40 -34.22 27.27 -23.91
CA ASP A 40 -35.62 27.18 -23.52
C ASP A 40 -36.32 25.93 -24.12
N PHE A 41 -37.26 25.28 -23.40
CA PHE A 41 -38.52 24.72 -23.93
C PHE A 41 -39.36 24.04 -22.83
N GLY A 42 -40.42 24.73 -22.40
CA GLY A 42 -41.81 24.25 -22.48
C GLY A 42 -42.25 23.10 -21.56
N GLY A 43 -43.02 23.47 -20.53
CA GLY A 43 -43.82 22.54 -19.72
C GLY A 43 -45.20 22.20 -20.30
N MET A 44 -45.77 21.12 -19.79
CA MET A 44 -47.19 20.72 -19.65
C MET A 44 -47.14 19.22 -19.34
N GLY A 45 -47.91 18.60 -18.46
CA GLY A 45 -49.02 18.96 -17.61
C GLY A 45 -49.37 17.66 -16.86
N GLY A 46 -49.77 17.76 -15.60
CA GLY A 46 -50.07 16.60 -14.78
C GLY A 46 -51.35 15.87 -15.20
N PHE A 47 -51.42 14.58 -14.85
CA PHE A 47 -52.64 13.91 -14.40
C PHE A 47 -52.22 12.79 -13.46
N GLY A 48 -52.68 12.88 -12.21
CA GLY A 48 -52.64 11.76 -11.28
C GLY A 48 -53.85 10.86 -11.46
N ALA A 49 -53.71 9.58 -11.14
CA ALA A 49 -54.74 8.80 -10.45
C ALA A 49 -54.17 7.50 -9.92
N CYS A 50 -54.64 7.18 -8.73
CA CYS A 50 -54.55 5.97 -7.94
C CYS A 50 -54.84 4.65 -8.69
N GLY A 51 -54.30 3.55 -8.16
CA GLY A 51 -54.81 2.21 -8.44
C GLY A 51 -53.95 1.09 -7.85
N ALA A 52 -54.36 0.60 -6.68
CA ALA A 52 -53.82 -0.61 -6.06
C ALA A 52 -54.11 -1.87 -6.89
N GLY A 53 -53.25 -2.89 -6.82
CA GLY A 53 -53.57 -4.20 -7.39
C GLY A 53 -52.46 -5.23 -7.24
N TYR A 54 -52.82 -6.39 -6.71
CA TYR A 54 -52.00 -7.54 -6.31
C TYR A 54 -51.49 -8.41 -7.48
N GLY A 55 -50.47 -9.24 -7.18
CA GLY A 55 -50.21 -10.54 -7.83
C GLY A 55 -49.09 -10.49 -8.87
N GLY A 56 -48.03 -11.29 -8.83
CA GLY A 56 -47.92 -12.68 -8.39
C GLY A 56 -47.82 -13.57 -9.63
N GLY A 57 -46.65 -14.14 -9.91
CA GLY A 57 -46.49 -15.07 -11.05
C GLY A 57 -45.04 -15.42 -11.36
N ALA A 58 -44.61 -16.57 -10.86
CA ALA A 58 -43.33 -17.22 -11.14
C ALA A 58 -43.27 -17.76 -12.58
N GLY A 59 -42.07 -17.79 -13.15
CA GLY A 59 -41.77 -18.45 -14.42
C GLY A 59 -40.45 -19.21 -14.30
N TYR A 60 -40.55 -20.54 -14.27
CA TYR A 60 -39.43 -21.49 -14.27
C TYR A 60 -38.73 -21.49 -15.64
N GLY A 61 -37.41 -21.64 -15.63
CA GLY A 61 -36.61 -21.84 -16.83
C GLY A 61 -35.27 -22.48 -16.47
N GLY A 62 -35.27 -23.81 -16.34
CA GLY A 62 -34.06 -24.60 -16.18
C GLY A 62 -33.21 -24.60 -17.45
N GLY A 63 -31.90 -24.41 -17.29
CA GLY A 63 -30.91 -24.53 -18.34
C GLY A 63 -29.58 -24.97 -17.74
N ALA A 64 -29.32 -26.28 -17.78
CA ALA A 64 -28.02 -26.86 -17.48
C ALA A 64 -27.03 -26.50 -18.60
N GLY A 65 -25.94 -25.81 -18.25
CA GLY A 65 -24.82 -25.53 -19.14
C GLY A 65 -23.52 -25.94 -18.46
N TYR A 66 -22.92 -27.02 -18.97
CA TYR A 66 -21.58 -27.47 -18.60
C TYR A 66 -20.55 -26.37 -18.90
N GLY A 67 -19.78 -25.97 -17.88
CA GLY A 67 -18.65 -25.07 -18.01
C GLY A 67 -17.48 -25.60 -17.17
N GLY A 68 -16.64 -26.44 -17.79
CA GLY A 68 -15.36 -26.86 -17.23
C GLY A 68 -14.42 -25.66 -17.12
N GLY A 69 -14.22 -25.18 -15.89
CA GLY A 69 -13.18 -24.21 -15.55
C GLY A 69 -12.02 -24.94 -14.89
N ALA A 70 -10.90 -25.03 -15.60
CA ALA A 70 -9.65 -25.60 -15.14
C ALA A 70 -9.16 -24.91 -13.87
N GLY A 71 -8.88 -25.71 -12.84
CA GLY A 71 -8.20 -25.28 -11.63
C GLY A 71 -6.76 -24.88 -11.95
N GLY A 72 -6.49 -23.58 -11.86
CA GLY A 72 -5.13 -23.04 -11.72
C GLY A 72 -4.73 -23.08 -10.25
N GLY A 73 -3.98 -24.10 -9.86
CA GLY A 73 -3.40 -24.23 -8.53
C GLY A 73 -2.34 -23.16 -8.29
N GLY A 74 -2.69 -22.11 -7.55
CA GLY A 74 -1.73 -21.22 -6.92
C GLY A 74 -1.23 -21.86 -5.62
N ALA A 75 -0.10 -22.55 -5.70
CA ALA A 75 0.58 -23.08 -4.52
C ALA A 75 1.27 -21.93 -3.76
N GLY A 76 0.60 -21.42 -2.72
CA GLY A 76 1.22 -20.62 -1.68
C GLY A 76 1.99 -21.54 -0.74
N TYR A 77 3.32 -21.44 -0.73
CA TYR A 77 4.15 -22.02 0.33
C TYR A 77 4.61 -20.91 1.27
N GLY A 78 3.83 -20.72 2.34
CA GLY A 78 4.28 -20.08 3.58
C GLY A 78 4.32 -21.16 4.67
N GLY A 79 5.50 -21.42 5.23
CA GLY A 79 5.69 -22.35 6.32
C GLY A 79 6.94 -22.00 7.10
N GLY A 80 6.75 -21.50 8.32
CA GLY A 80 7.82 -21.25 9.30
C GLY A 80 8.06 -22.43 10.24
N PHE A 81 9.13 -22.27 11.02
CA PHE A 81 9.58 -23.02 12.21
C PHE A 81 10.36 -24.33 12.04
N GLY A 82 11.52 -24.37 12.69
CA GLY A 82 12.27 -25.59 13.02
C GLY A 82 13.72 -25.32 13.40
N GLY A 83 13.98 -25.01 14.68
CA GLY A 83 15.34 -25.01 15.25
C GLY A 83 15.86 -26.43 15.51
N GLY A 84 17.18 -26.59 15.60
CA GLY A 84 17.79 -27.80 16.17
C GLY A 84 19.22 -28.11 15.71
N SER A 85 20.17 -27.89 16.62
CA SER A 85 21.36 -28.72 16.89
C SER A 85 22.55 -28.77 15.91
N GLY A 86 23.69 -28.28 16.42
CA GLY A 86 24.82 -29.16 16.73
C GLY A 86 26.00 -29.17 15.76
N ALA A 87 27.12 -28.54 16.17
CA ALA A 87 28.47 -29.08 15.97
C ALA A 87 29.45 -28.32 16.86
N GLY A 88 29.66 -28.85 18.07
CA GLY A 88 30.87 -28.58 18.84
C GLY A 88 32.00 -29.48 18.32
N TYR A 89 33.14 -28.86 18.04
CA TYR A 89 34.47 -29.45 18.12
C TYR A 89 35.29 -28.38 18.88
N GLY A 90 35.88 -28.61 20.05
CA GLY A 90 36.47 -29.84 20.57
C GLY A 90 37.95 -29.84 20.22
N GLY A 91 38.81 -29.38 21.14
CA GLY A 91 40.26 -29.40 20.95
C GLY A 91 41.03 -28.58 21.99
N GLY A 92 41.07 -29.06 23.24
CA GLY A 92 42.01 -28.58 24.24
C GLY A 92 43.32 -29.37 24.20
N PHE A 93 44.42 -28.70 24.56
CA PHE A 93 45.65 -29.21 25.18
C PHE A 93 46.25 -27.98 25.91
N GLY A 94 46.32 -27.97 27.25
CA GLY A 94 47.43 -28.51 28.04
C GLY A 94 48.63 -27.54 27.97
N GLY A 95 49.27 -27.04 29.02
CA GLY A 95 49.36 -27.32 30.44
C GLY A 95 50.44 -26.36 31.00
N GLY A 96 50.44 -26.12 32.31
CA GLY A 96 51.27 -25.08 32.93
C GLY A 96 52.76 -25.38 33.07
N ALA A 97 53.53 -24.32 33.30
CA ALA A 97 54.78 -24.21 34.07
C ALA A 97 55.12 -22.70 34.07
N GLY A 98 55.31 -21.97 35.17
CA GLY A 98 56.11 -22.33 36.35
C GLY A 98 57.59 -22.08 36.02
N GLY A 99 58.14 -20.90 36.34
CA GLY A 99 59.56 -20.64 36.10
C GLY A 99 59.99 -19.19 36.35
N GLY A 100 60.12 -18.82 37.63
CA GLY A 100 60.88 -17.64 38.02
C GLY A 100 62.38 -17.89 37.86
N TYR A 101 63.12 -16.85 37.48
CA TYR A 101 64.58 -16.83 37.56
C TYR A 101 65.02 -15.54 38.24
N GLY A 102 65.18 -15.63 39.56
CA GLY A 102 66.15 -14.83 40.30
C GLY A 102 67.47 -15.59 40.30
N GLY A 103 68.55 -14.93 39.89
CA GLY A 103 69.90 -15.47 39.88
C GLY A 103 70.87 -14.42 40.39
N GLY A 104 71.16 -14.46 41.69
CA GLY A 104 72.25 -13.71 42.29
C GLY A 104 73.60 -14.30 41.88
N PHE A 105 74.60 -13.44 41.72
CA PHE A 105 76.00 -13.82 41.72
C PHE A 105 76.71 -13.01 42.80
N GLY A 106 77.06 -13.71 43.88
CA GLY A 106 78.05 -13.31 44.87
C GLY A 106 79.21 -14.31 44.86
N GLY A 107 80.42 -13.81 45.16
CA GLY A 107 81.68 -14.55 45.26
C GLY A 107 82.75 -13.87 44.39
N GLY A 108 83.90 -13.41 44.88
CA GLY A 108 84.64 -13.72 46.10
C GLY A 108 86.02 -14.29 45.73
N PHE A 109 87.07 -13.46 45.76
CA PHE A 109 88.50 -13.82 45.78
C PHE A 109 89.20 -12.55 46.35
N GLY A 110 89.83 -12.49 47.53
CA GLY A 110 90.90 -13.34 48.08
C GLY A 110 92.19 -13.00 47.32
N GLY A 111 93.13 -12.15 47.77
CA GLY A 111 93.85 -12.08 49.04
C GLY A 111 95.35 -12.16 48.70
N GLY A 112 96.17 -11.21 49.17
CA GLY A 112 97.63 -11.25 48.92
C GLY A 112 98.35 -9.97 49.31
N ALA A 113 98.87 -9.94 50.55
CA ALA A 113 99.64 -8.86 51.14
C ALA A 113 101.12 -8.88 50.68
N GLY A 114 101.73 -7.70 50.55
CA GLY A 114 103.19 -7.57 50.52
C GLY A 114 103.73 -6.29 49.89
N GLY A 115 103.94 -5.26 50.71
CA GLY A 115 105.14 -4.40 50.60
C GLY A 115 105.13 -3.21 49.62
N MET A 116 104.93 -2.02 50.20
CA MET A 116 105.74 -0.82 49.95
C MET A 116 105.69 -0.17 48.55
N ASP A 117 104.59 0.51 48.21
CA ASP A 117 104.61 1.83 47.53
C ASP A 117 103.23 2.50 47.68
N ILE A 118 102.94 2.93 48.91
CA ILE A 118 101.66 3.50 49.31
C ILE A 118 101.72 5.01 49.04
N PHE A 119 100.77 5.52 48.24
CA PHE A 119 100.44 6.93 47.91
C PHE A 119 100.60 7.42 46.45
N SER A 120 101.19 6.68 45.49
CA SER A 120 101.24 7.11 44.06
C SER A 120 100.57 6.16 43.03
N THR A 121 100.21 4.94 43.42
CA THR A 121 99.73 3.88 42.51
C THR A 121 98.20 3.78 42.40
N ASN A 122 97.47 4.26 43.41
CA ASN A 122 96.01 4.13 43.47
C ASN A 122 95.30 5.04 42.46
N GLU A 123 95.73 6.30 42.33
CA GLU A 123 95.16 7.24 41.35
C GLU A 123 95.41 6.77 39.92
N LYS A 124 96.63 6.28 39.63
CA LYS A 124 97.00 5.77 38.31
C LYS A 124 96.22 4.51 37.94
N GLN A 125 96.03 3.55 38.85
CA GLN A 125 95.18 2.37 38.60
C GLN A 125 93.71 2.73 38.44
N THR A 126 93.19 3.71 39.19
CA THR A 126 91.81 4.19 39.00
C THR A 126 91.63 4.89 37.65
N MET A 127 92.59 5.70 37.21
CA MET A 127 92.60 6.32 35.88
C MET A 127 92.75 5.29 34.77
N GLN A 128 93.52 4.23 34.99
CA GLN A 128 93.68 3.13 34.03
C GLN A 128 92.39 2.33 33.91
N ASN A 129 91.70 2.02 35.01
CA ASN A 129 90.40 1.35 34.99
C ASN A 129 89.31 2.19 34.30
N LEU A 130 89.31 3.51 34.54
CA LEU A 130 88.42 4.45 33.85
C LEU A 130 88.73 4.53 32.35
N ASN A 131 90.01 4.55 31.97
CA ASN A 131 90.44 4.52 30.58
C ASN A 131 90.10 3.20 29.89
N ASP A 132 90.29 2.06 30.55
CA ASP A 132 89.91 0.73 30.03
C ASP A 132 88.39 0.64 29.86
N ARG A 133 87.63 1.25 30.79
CA ARG A 133 86.18 1.34 30.69
C ARG A 133 85.75 2.27 29.56
N LEU A 134 86.41 3.41 29.37
CA LEU A 134 86.21 4.32 28.24
C LEU A 134 86.55 3.65 26.91
N ALA A 135 87.65 2.92 26.82
CA ALA A 135 88.01 2.12 25.65
C ALA A 135 86.92 1.08 25.36
N SER A 136 86.42 0.38 26.38
CA SER A 136 85.31 -0.57 26.21
C SER A 136 83.99 0.11 25.79
N TYR A 137 83.75 1.36 26.18
CA TYR A 137 82.61 2.15 25.73
C TYR A 137 82.79 2.62 24.29
N LEU A 138 83.98 3.07 23.91
CA LEU A 138 84.31 3.45 22.54
C LEU A 138 84.21 2.24 21.58
N ASP A 139 84.71 1.08 21.98
CA ASP A 139 84.56 -0.17 21.21
C ASP A 139 83.08 -0.56 21.05
N LYS A 140 82.27 -0.39 22.10
CA LYS A 140 80.81 -0.60 22.01
C LYS A 140 80.12 0.41 21.11
N VAL A 141 80.53 1.68 21.14
CA VAL A 141 79.99 2.72 20.24
C VAL A 141 80.33 2.38 18.79
N HIS A 142 81.57 1.99 18.49
CA HIS A 142 81.96 1.55 17.15
C HIS A 142 81.24 0.28 16.69
N ALA A 143 81.03 -0.68 17.58
CA ALA A 143 80.23 -1.87 17.28
C ALA A 143 78.75 -1.53 16.99
N LEU A 144 78.18 -0.54 17.69
CA LEU A 144 76.83 -0.06 17.43
C LEU A 144 76.73 0.77 16.14
N GLU A 145 77.72 1.59 15.83
CA GLU A 145 77.81 2.36 14.57
C GLU A 145 77.90 1.41 13.36
N THR A 146 78.73 0.38 13.44
CA THR A 146 78.84 -0.64 12.37
C THR A 146 77.56 -1.46 12.23
N ALA A 147 76.88 -1.80 13.33
CA ALA A 147 75.58 -2.46 13.27
C ALA A 147 74.49 -1.56 12.68
N ASN A 148 74.47 -0.27 13.03
CA ASN A 148 73.50 0.69 12.48
C ASN A 148 73.69 0.90 10.98
N THR A 149 74.93 1.09 10.51
CA THR A 149 75.22 1.24 9.07
C THR A 149 74.81 0.01 8.26
N GLU A 150 74.99 -1.19 8.81
CA GLU A 150 74.54 -2.44 8.18
C GLU A 150 73.01 -2.57 8.16
N LEU A 151 72.31 -2.14 9.21
CA LEU A 151 70.85 -2.09 9.23
C LEU A 151 70.30 -1.06 8.23
N GLU A 152 70.91 0.12 8.13
CA GLU A 152 70.54 1.13 7.13
C GLU A 152 70.71 0.60 5.69
N ARG A 153 71.78 -0.15 5.43
CA ARG A 153 71.98 -0.80 4.12
C ARG A 153 70.89 -1.82 3.83
N LYS A 154 70.54 -2.68 4.79
CA LYS A 154 69.46 -3.67 4.65
C LYS A 154 68.10 -3.02 4.43
N ILE A 155 67.82 -1.91 5.13
CA ILE A 155 66.58 -1.14 4.95
C ILE A 155 66.52 -0.55 3.55
N LYS A 156 67.61 0.06 3.05
CA LYS A 156 67.69 0.58 1.68
C LYS A 156 67.46 -0.51 0.64
N GLU A 157 68.14 -1.65 0.76
CA GLU A 157 67.97 -2.79 -0.14
C GLU A 157 66.55 -3.38 -0.09
N TRP A 158 65.92 -3.40 1.10
CA TRP A 158 64.54 -3.83 1.25
C TRP A 158 63.58 -2.85 0.56
N TYR A 159 63.79 -1.54 0.72
CA TYR A 159 62.99 -0.53 0.02
C TYR A 159 63.19 -0.55 -1.50
N GLU A 160 64.39 -0.81 -1.99
CA GLU A 160 64.64 -0.95 -3.44
C GLU A 160 63.96 -2.19 -4.03
N LYS A 161 63.94 -3.30 -3.27
CA LYS A 161 63.23 -4.54 -3.66
C LYS A 161 61.71 -4.43 -3.54
N GLN A 162 61.22 -3.67 -2.55
CA GLN A 162 59.79 -3.48 -2.31
C GLN A 162 59.21 -2.24 -2.98
N ARG A 163 60.03 -1.37 -3.59
CA ARG A 163 59.54 -0.21 -4.34
C ARG A 163 58.55 -0.71 -5.40
N PRO A 164 57.25 -0.43 -5.25
CA PRO A 164 56.25 -0.92 -6.18
C PRO A 164 56.49 -0.21 -7.52
N GLY A 165 57.14 -0.90 -8.46
CA GLY A 165 57.36 -0.40 -9.82
C GLY A 165 58.80 -0.44 -10.35
N SER A 166 59.82 -0.89 -9.62
CA SER A 166 61.20 -0.98 -10.16
C SER A 166 61.78 -2.38 -10.33
N SER A 167 61.08 -3.45 -9.94
CA SER A 167 61.46 -4.80 -10.36
C SER A 167 60.93 -5.05 -11.77
N SER A 168 61.78 -4.79 -12.76
CA SER A 168 61.64 -5.30 -14.12
C SER A 168 61.46 -6.83 -14.07
N GLY A 169 60.24 -7.29 -14.28
CA GLY A 169 59.92 -8.72 -14.32
C GLY A 169 58.54 -9.02 -13.77
N ASP A 170 57.53 -8.88 -14.63
CA ASP A 170 56.16 -9.38 -14.45
C ASP A 170 55.22 -8.54 -13.55
N GLY A 171 54.38 -7.71 -14.19
CA GLY A 171 53.10 -7.32 -13.60
C GLY A 171 52.99 -5.94 -12.96
N ALA A 172 53.26 -4.87 -13.71
CA ALA A 172 52.21 -3.85 -13.78
C ALA A 172 51.01 -4.56 -14.40
N LYS A 173 50.19 -5.25 -13.58
CA LYS A 173 49.05 -6.02 -14.07
C LYS A 173 48.15 -5.03 -14.80
N ASP A 174 48.14 -5.06 -16.12
CA ASP A 174 47.36 -4.15 -16.94
C ASP A 174 45.86 -4.40 -16.69
N TYR A 175 45.30 -3.74 -15.67
CA TYR A 175 43.89 -3.84 -15.31
C TYR A 175 42.96 -3.20 -16.36
N SER A 176 43.52 -2.58 -17.39
CA SER A 176 42.82 -1.97 -18.53
C SER A 176 41.76 -2.90 -19.15
N LYS A 177 42.06 -4.20 -19.29
CA LYS A 177 41.14 -5.21 -19.85
C LYS A 177 39.90 -5.45 -18.98
N TYR A 178 40.01 -5.29 -17.67
CA TYR A 178 38.86 -5.41 -16.78
C TYR A 178 37.97 -4.17 -16.85
N TYR A 179 38.54 -2.97 -17.06
CA TYR A 179 37.75 -1.76 -17.22
C TYR A 179 36.87 -1.79 -18.49
N THR A 180 37.37 -2.32 -19.60
CA THR A 180 36.55 -2.50 -20.82
C THR A 180 35.40 -3.47 -20.56
N MET A 181 35.67 -4.63 -19.94
CA MET A 181 34.63 -5.62 -19.62
C MET A 181 33.60 -5.09 -18.60
N ILE A 182 34.04 -4.34 -17.60
CA ILE A 182 33.14 -3.69 -16.62
C ILE A 182 32.25 -2.66 -17.31
N ASN A 183 32.80 -1.86 -18.23
CA ASN A 183 32.01 -0.89 -18.98
C ASN A 183 31.00 -1.57 -19.92
N ASP A 184 31.39 -2.66 -20.58
CA ASP A 184 30.46 -3.44 -21.42
C ASP A 184 29.31 -4.04 -20.59
N LEU A 185 29.61 -4.60 -19.41
CA LEU A 185 28.58 -5.10 -18.49
C LEU A 185 27.66 -3.99 -17.97
N LYS A 186 28.22 -2.81 -17.64
CA LYS A 186 27.41 -1.64 -17.26
C LYS A 186 26.47 -1.22 -18.39
N ASN A 187 26.96 -1.18 -19.62
CA ASN A 187 26.15 -0.85 -20.79
C ASN A 187 25.04 -1.87 -21.03
N GLN A 188 25.32 -3.16 -20.84
CA GLN A 188 24.30 -4.22 -20.91
C GLN A 188 23.24 -4.07 -19.82
N ILE A 189 23.63 -3.75 -18.58
CA ILE A 189 22.68 -3.49 -17.48
C ILE A 189 21.79 -2.29 -17.80
N ILE A 190 22.37 -1.19 -18.31
CA ILE A 190 21.60 0.00 -18.69
C ILE A 190 20.64 -0.32 -19.84
N ALA A 191 21.10 -1.03 -20.87
CA ALA A 191 20.26 -1.45 -21.99
C ALA A 191 19.09 -2.33 -21.53
N ALA A 192 19.37 -3.33 -20.68
CA ALA A 192 18.35 -4.18 -20.08
C ALA A 192 17.38 -3.41 -19.19
N SER A 193 17.86 -2.42 -18.43
CA SER A 193 17.01 -1.56 -17.60
C SER A 193 16.07 -0.69 -18.45
N ILE A 194 16.55 -0.15 -19.57
CA ILE A 194 15.73 0.63 -20.52
C ILE A 194 14.69 -0.28 -21.18
N GLU A 195 15.10 -1.49 -21.59
CA GLU A 195 14.19 -2.46 -22.20
C GLU A 195 13.11 -2.91 -21.20
N ASN A 196 13.47 -3.15 -19.95
CA ASN A 196 12.52 -3.46 -18.88
C ASN A 196 11.54 -2.30 -18.64
N ALA A 197 12.03 -1.05 -18.58
CA ALA A 197 11.16 0.13 -18.49
C ALA A 197 10.20 0.24 -19.69
N LYS A 198 10.66 -0.07 -20.90
CA LYS A 198 9.81 -0.11 -22.09
C LYS A 198 8.73 -1.18 -21.98
N PHE A 199 9.07 -2.39 -21.51
CA PHE A 199 8.08 -3.45 -21.31
C PHE A 199 7.06 -3.10 -20.22
N LEU A 200 7.48 -2.46 -19.14
CA LEU A 200 6.57 -1.96 -18.10
C LEU A 200 5.57 -0.96 -18.68
N LEU A 201 6.04 0.02 -19.46
CA LEU A 201 5.15 0.98 -20.13
C LEU A 201 4.18 0.31 -21.11
N GLN A 202 4.64 -0.69 -21.86
CA GLN A 202 3.77 -1.46 -22.74
C GLN A 202 2.73 -2.28 -21.96
N ASN A 203 3.11 -2.85 -20.82
CA ASN A 203 2.20 -3.56 -19.93
C ASN A 203 1.14 -2.62 -19.36
N ASP A 204 1.55 -1.46 -18.87
CA ASP A 204 0.64 -0.45 -18.34
C ASP A 204 -0.32 0.06 -19.42
N ASN A 205 0.17 0.30 -20.64
CA ASN A 205 -0.68 0.69 -21.77
C ASN A 205 -1.68 -0.42 -22.12
N ALA A 206 -1.23 -1.67 -22.24
CA ALA A 206 -2.11 -2.80 -22.52
C ALA A 206 -3.17 -3.00 -21.42
N ARG A 207 -2.80 -2.77 -20.16
CA ARG A 207 -3.71 -2.82 -19.01
C ARG A 207 -4.75 -1.71 -19.05
N LEU A 208 -4.33 -0.46 -19.30
CA LEU A 208 -5.25 0.67 -19.45
C LEU A 208 -6.20 0.47 -20.63
N ALA A 209 -5.71 -0.07 -21.75
CA ALA A 209 -6.56 -0.40 -22.89
C ALA A 209 -7.56 -1.52 -22.56
N ALA A 210 -7.14 -2.55 -21.82
CA ALA A 210 -8.03 -3.62 -21.37
C ALA A 210 -9.11 -3.09 -20.42
N ASP A 211 -8.76 -2.21 -19.49
CA ASP A 211 -9.70 -1.57 -18.56
C ASP A 211 -10.70 -0.66 -19.30
N ASP A 212 -10.24 0.10 -20.31
CA ASP A 212 -11.12 0.91 -21.17
C ASP A 212 -12.11 0.04 -21.97
N PHE A 213 -11.64 -1.06 -22.56
CA PHE A 213 -12.54 -2.02 -23.24
C PHE A 213 -13.51 -2.69 -22.28
N LYS A 214 -13.09 -2.99 -21.06
CA LYS A 214 -13.97 -3.55 -20.03
C LYS A 214 -15.08 -2.58 -19.65
N MET A 215 -14.74 -1.32 -19.36
CA MET A 215 -15.74 -0.27 -19.08
C MET A 215 -16.72 -0.08 -20.25
N LYS A 216 -16.21 -0.04 -21.49
CA LYS A 216 -17.05 0.06 -22.69
C LYS A 216 -17.98 -1.14 -22.84
N PHE A 217 -17.49 -2.35 -22.58
CA PHE A 217 -18.29 -3.56 -22.63
C PHE A 217 -19.38 -3.57 -21.55
N GLU A 218 -19.05 -3.19 -20.31
CA GLU A 218 -20.02 -3.11 -19.21
C GLU A 218 -21.12 -2.07 -19.51
N ASN A 219 -20.75 -0.91 -20.05
CA ASN A 219 -21.70 0.12 -20.47
C ASN A 219 -22.61 -0.36 -21.61
N GLU A 220 -22.04 -0.99 -22.65
CA GLU A 220 -22.80 -1.54 -23.77
C GLU A 220 -23.73 -2.67 -23.31
N GLN A 221 -23.26 -3.54 -22.43
CA GLN A 221 -24.06 -4.61 -21.83
C GLN A 221 -25.24 -4.05 -21.05
N TYR A 222 -25.02 -3.00 -20.24
CA TYR A 222 -26.08 -2.32 -19.51
C TYR A 222 -27.12 -1.68 -20.43
N MET A 223 -26.68 -0.98 -21.48
CA MET A 223 -27.58 -0.41 -22.49
C MET A 223 -28.38 -1.51 -23.20
N ARG A 224 -27.73 -2.60 -23.60
CA ARG A 224 -28.38 -3.75 -24.23
C ARG A 224 -29.45 -4.36 -23.31
N GLN A 225 -29.14 -4.57 -22.03
CA GLN A 225 -30.13 -5.10 -21.07
C GLN A 225 -31.33 -4.18 -20.90
N THR A 226 -31.11 -2.86 -20.90
CA THR A 226 -32.18 -1.86 -20.84
C THR A 226 -33.08 -1.95 -22.07
N VAL A 227 -32.48 -1.99 -23.27
CA VAL A 227 -33.23 -2.15 -24.52
C VAL A 227 -33.96 -3.49 -24.60
N GLU A 228 -33.35 -4.58 -24.12
CA GLU A 228 -34.01 -5.89 -24.04
C GLU A 228 -35.21 -5.87 -23.08
N ALA A 229 -35.10 -5.16 -21.95
CA ALA A 229 -36.22 -4.95 -21.04
C ALA A 229 -37.36 -4.16 -21.71
N ASP A 230 -37.03 -3.09 -22.44
CA ASP A 230 -38.00 -2.29 -23.19
C ASP A 230 -38.69 -3.11 -24.29
N ILE A 231 -37.95 -3.91 -25.06
CA ILE A 231 -38.50 -4.82 -26.08
C ILE A 231 -39.47 -5.82 -25.44
N ASN A 232 -39.09 -6.40 -24.30
CA ASN A 232 -39.96 -7.33 -23.58
C ASN A 232 -41.22 -6.62 -23.04
N GLY A 233 -41.10 -5.36 -22.59
CA GLY A 233 -42.23 -4.52 -22.23
C GLY A 233 -43.17 -4.24 -23.41
N LEU A 234 -42.63 -3.85 -24.56
CA LEU A 234 -43.40 -3.61 -25.79
C LEU A 234 -44.10 -4.88 -26.29
N ARG A 235 -43.47 -6.05 -26.15
CA ARG A 235 -44.11 -7.34 -26.47
C ARG A 235 -45.33 -7.59 -25.59
N ARG A 236 -45.25 -7.32 -24.28
CA ARG A 236 -46.41 -7.43 -23.38
C ARG A 236 -47.54 -6.47 -23.78
N VAL A 237 -47.20 -5.22 -24.09
CA VAL A 237 -48.20 -4.24 -24.55
C VAL A 237 -48.87 -4.69 -25.85
N MET A 238 -48.11 -5.27 -26.78
CA MET A 238 -48.66 -5.84 -28.01
C MET A 238 -49.61 -7.02 -27.73
N ASP A 239 -49.25 -7.91 -26.80
CA ASP A 239 -50.11 -9.02 -26.38
C ASP A 239 -51.41 -8.51 -25.74
N ASP A 240 -51.32 -7.51 -24.85
CA ASP A 240 -52.48 -6.86 -24.22
C ASP A 240 -53.39 -6.18 -25.26
N LEU A 241 -52.81 -5.46 -26.22
CA LEU A 241 -53.56 -4.86 -27.33
C LEU A 241 -54.23 -5.93 -28.20
N THR A 242 -53.56 -7.05 -28.45
CA THR A 242 -54.12 -8.15 -29.23
C THR A 242 -55.30 -8.80 -28.51
N LEU A 243 -55.21 -9.00 -27.20
CA LEU A 243 -56.33 -9.46 -26.38
C LEU A 243 -57.50 -8.47 -26.40
N SER A 244 -57.22 -7.17 -26.22
CA SER A 244 -58.26 -6.13 -26.26
C SER A 244 -58.96 -6.05 -27.63
N LYS A 245 -58.20 -6.23 -28.71
CA LYS A 245 -58.73 -6.28 -30.07
C LYS A 245 -59.66 -7.49 -30.24
N SER A 246 -59.24 -8.67 -29.80
CA SER A 246 -60.06 -9.89 -29.86
C SER A 246 -61.35 -9.76 -29.04
N ASP A 247 -61.31 -9.10 -27.88
CA ASP A 247 -62.50 -8.83 -27.06
C ASP A 247 -63.47 -7.89 -27.81
N LEU A 248 -62.96 -6.79 -28.37
CA LEU A 248 -63.76 -5.86 -29.18
C LEU A 248 -64.32 -6.51 -30.44
N GLU A 249 -63.57 -7.39 -31.12
CA GLU A 249 -64.04 -8.16 -32.27
C GLU A 249 -65.17 -9.12 -31.87
N SER A 250 -65.06 -9.78 -30.70
CA SER A 250 -66.13 -10.63 -30.17
C SER A 250 -67.39 -9.82 -29.82
N GLN A 251 -67.24 -8.62 -29.24
CA GLN A 251 -68.36 -7.73 -28.95
C GLN A 251 -69.03 -7.23 -30.23
N LEU A 252 -68.26 -6.89 -31.27
CA LEU A 252 -68.78 -6.52 -32.58
C LEU A 252 -69.56 -7.66 -33.24
N GLU A 253 -69.02 -8.87 -33.23
CA GLU A 253 -69.71 -10.05 -33.76
C GLU A 253 -71.03 -10.27 -33.01
N SER A 254 -71.01 -10.27 -31.67
CA SER A 254 -72.23 -10.43 -30.86
C SER A 254 -73.29 -9.36 -31.14
N LEU A 255 -72.91 -8.09 -31.29
CA LEU A 255 -73.83 -7.01 -31.64
C LEU A 255 -74.35 -7.15 -33.08
N SER A 256 -73.52 -7.65 -34.01
CA SER A 256 -73.93 -7.91 -35.38
C SER A 256 -74.93 -9.07 -35.47
N GLU A 257 -74.73 -10.13 -34.69
CA GLU A 257 -75.66 -11.24 -34.54
C GLU A 257 -76.98 -10.79 -33.93
N GLU A 258 -76.96 -9.94 -32.90
CA GLU A 258 -78.16 -9.36 -32.30
C GLU A 258 -78.94 -8.49 -33.30
N LEU A 259 -78.25 -7.64 -34.08
CA LEU A 259 -78.88 -6.86 -35.15
C LEU A 259 -79.48 -7.75 -36.25
N ALA A 260 -78.78 -8.82 -36.65
CA ALA A 260 -79.29 -9.77 -37.63
C ALA A 260 -80.52 -10.52 -37.09
N TYR A 261 -80.48 -10.93 -35.83
CA TYR A 261 -81.59 -11.56 -35.13
C TYR A 261 -82.82 -10.64 -35.07
N LEU A 262 -82.65 -9.38 -34.65
CA LEU A 262 -83.73 -8.40 -34.59
C LEU A 262 -84.33 -8.12 -35.97
N LYS A 263 -83.51 -7.98 -37.01
CA LYS A 263 -83.98 -7.79 -38.40
C LYS A 263 -84.79 -8.99 -38.89
N LYS A 264 -84.29 -10.21 -38.66
CA LYS A 264 -85.00 -11.43 -39.04
C LYS A 264 -86.33 -11.55 -38.28
N ASN A 265 -86.32 -11.29 -36.97
CA ASN A 265 -87.51 -11.36 -36.15
C ASN A 265 -88.57 -10.34 -36.63
N HIS A 266 -88.14 -9.12 -36.98
CA HIS A 266 -89.05 -8.12 -37.57
C HIS A 266 -89.59 -8.54 -38.95
N GLU A 267 -88.76 -9.15 -39.80
CA GLU A 267 -89.19 -9.68 -41.09
C GLU A 267 -90.20 -10.83 -40.93
N ASP A 268 -89.96 -11.73 -39.98
CA ASP A 268 -90.86 -12.83 -39.64
C ASP A 268 -92.17 -12.34 -38.99
N GLU A 269 -92.12 -11.29 -38.15
CA GLU A 269 -93.31 -10.61 -37.63
C GLU A 269 -94.11 -9.92 -38.75
N LEU A 270 -93.45 -9.24 -39.70
CA LEU A 270 -94.13 -8.63 -40.86
C LEU A 270 -94.78 -9.69 -41.76
N LYS A 271 -94.09 -10.81 -42.02
CA LYS A 271 -94.66 -11.96 -42.73
C LYS A 271 -95.81 -12.57 -41.94
N GLY A 272 -95.67 -12.70 -40.62
CA GLY A 272 -96.71 -13.16 -39.71
C GLY A 272 -97.94 -12.24 -39.72
N MET A 273 -97.76 -10.92 -39.72
CA MET A 273 -98.84 -9.94 -39.84
C MET A 273 -99.50 -10.00 -41.23
N GLN A 274 -98.73 -10.16 -42.31
CA GLN A 274 -99.28 -10.38 -43.66
C GLN A 274 -100.09 -11.69 -43.77
N VAL A 275 -99.62 -12.77 -43.13
CA VAL A 275 -100.31 -14.07 -43.09
C VAL A 275 -101.54 -14.01 -42.16
N THR A 276 -101.50 -13.21 -41.09
CA THR A 276 -102.66 -12.99 -40.21
C THR A 276 -103.73 -12.12 -40.88
N GLN A 277 -103.35 -11.30 -41.87
CA GLN A 277 -104.28 -10.48 -42.65
C GLN A 277 -104.95 -11.26 -43.81
N VAL A 278 -104.55 -12.51 -44.09
CA VAL A 278 -105.16 -13.41 -45.08
C VAL A 278 -105.22 -14.83 -44.52
N GLY A 279 -106.11 -15.10 -43.56
CA GLY A 279 -106.11 -16.43 -42.95
C GLY A 279 -107.15 -16.73 -41.89
N GLN A 280 -108.41 -16.33 -42.09
CA GLN A 280 -109.52 -17.02 -41.41
C GLN A 280 -109.82 -18.30 -42.21
N VAL A 281 -109.10 -19.40 -41.93
CA VAL A 281 -109.33 -20.69 -42.59
C VAL A 281 -109.40 -21.81 -41.55
N ASN A 282 -110.59 -22.40 -41.50
CA ASN A 282 -110.92 -23.66 -40.85
C ASN A 282 -109.91 -24.76 -41.22
N VAL A 283 -109.28 -25.36 -40.21
CA VAL A 283 -108.49 -26.59 -40.38
C VAL A 283 -109.41 -27.77 -40.09
N GLU A 284 -109.96 -28.36 -41.15
CA GLU A 284 -110.63 -29.66 -41.07
C GLU A 284 -109.58 -30.77 -40.92
N MET A 285 -109.66 -31.39 -39.75
CA MET A 285 -108.92 -32.54 -39.27
C MET A 285 -109.17 -33.76 -40.18
N ASN A 286 -108.12 -34.26 -40.86
CA ASN A 286 -108.11 -35.60 -41.42
C ASN A 286 -107.25 -36.50 -40.53
N ALA A 287 -107.92 -37.33 -39.74
CA ALA A 287 -107.31 -38.31 -38.86
C ALA A 287 -106.69 -39.45 -39.69
N ALA A 288 -105.37 -39.39 -39.86
CA ALA A 288 -104.57 -40.57 -40.16
C ALA A 288 -104.54 -41.49 -38.92
N PRO A 289 -104.37 -42.81 -39.11
CA PRO A 289 -104.83 -43.84 -38.18
C PRO A 289 -104.16 -43.76 -36.81
N SER A 290 -104.94 -44.00 -35.76
CA SER A 290 -104.58 -43.93 -34.33
C SER A 290 -103.20 -44.51 -34.04
N SER A 291 -102.20 -43.63 -33.94
CA SER A 291 -100.93 -43.95 -33.32
C SER A 291 -101.19 -44.16 -31.82
N ASP A 292 -100.70 -45.27 -31.30
CA ASP A 292 -100.90 -45.68 -29.92
C ASP A 292 -100.35 -44.62 -28.95
N LEU A 293 -101.26 -43.77 -28.45
CA LEU A 293 -100.96 -42.66 -27.54
C LEU A 293 -100.22 -43.12 -26.29
N THR A 294 -100.47 -44.36 -25.86
CA THR A 294 -99.79 -44.99 -24.71
C THR A 294 -98.32 -45.20 -25.02
N LYS A 295 -98.00 -45.63 -26.25
CA LYS A 295 -96.63 -45.82 -26.71
C LYS A 295 -95.90 -44.49 -26.86
N ILE A 296 -96.55 -43.46 -27.39
CA ILE A 296 -95.98 -42.10 -27.52
C ILE A 296 -95.74 -41.46 -26.15
N LEU A 297 -96.68 -41.58 -25.20
CA LEU A 297 -96.51 -41.08 -23.84
C LEU A 297 -95.37 -41.80 -23.10
N ASN A 298 -95.25 -43.12 -23.26
CA ASN A 298 -94.15 -43.89 -22.69
C ASN A 298 -92.80 -43.54 -23.34
N ASP A 299 -92.75 -43.36 -24.67
CA ASP A 299 -91.54 -42.91 -25.38
C ASP A 299 -91.14 -41.50 -24.95
N MET A 300 -92.09 -40.57 -24.79
CA MET A 300 -91.80 -39.23 -24.26
C MET A 300 -91.27 -39.33 -22.82
N ARG A 301 -91.87 -40.16 -21.97
CA ARG A 301 -91.42 -40.34 -20.58
C ARG A 301 -90.01 -40.94 -20.53
N SER A 302 -89.73 -41.93 -21.38
CA SER A 302 -88.41 -42.54 -21.54
C SER A 302 -87.38 -41.51 -22.00
N GLN A 303 -87.70 -40.68 -23.00
CA GLN A 303 -86.83 -39.61 -23.46
C GLN A 303 -86.54 -38.57 -22.38
N TYR A 304 -87.54 -38.19 -21.57
CA TYR A 304 -87.35 -37.29 -20.43
C TYR A 304 -86.51 -37.92 -19.32
N GLU A 305 -86.72 -39.20 -19.03
CA GLU A 305 -85.93 -39.93 -18.03
C GLU A 305 -84.47 -40.07 -18.47
N ASP A 306 -84.23 -40.35 -19.75
CA ASP A 306 -82.89 -40.38 -20.35
C ASP A 306 -82.25 -38.99 -20.38
N LEU A 307 -83.01 -37.94 -20.69
CA LEU A 307 -82.52 -36.56 -20.65
C LEU A 307 -82.14 -36.15 -19.22
N ALA A 308 -82.97 -36.49 -18.23
CA ALA A 308 -82.70 -36.22 -16.82
C ALA A 308 -81.47 -37.01 -16.32
N LYS A 309 -81.33 -38.28 -16.71
CA LYS A 309 -80.14 -39.09 -16.40
C LYS A 309 -78.88 -38.51 -17.04
N ARG A 310 -78.94 -38.12 -18.33
CA ARG A 310 -77.81 -37.47 -19.02
C ARG A 310 -77.46 -36.12 -18.40
N ASN A 311 -78.45 -35.31 -18.04
CA ASN A 311 -78.23 -34.02 -17.37
C ASN A 311 -77.57 -34.21 -16.00
N ARG A 312 -78.03 -35.19 -15.21
CA ARG A 312 -77.43 -35.53 -13.92
C ARG A 312 -75.99 -36.02 -14.07
N ALA A 313 -75.73 -36.94 -14.99
CA ALA A 313 -74.39 -37.46 -15.25
C ALA A 313 -73.44 -36.35 -15.73
N ALA A 314 -73.89 -35.47 -16.62
CA ALA A 314 -73.12 -34.33 -17.09
C ALA A 314 -72.81 -33.34 -15.96
N ALA A 315 -73.77 -33.08 -15.05
CA ALA A 315 -73.54 -32.23 -13.89
C ALA A 315 -72.55 -32.85 -12.88
N GLU A 316 -72.65 -34.15 -12.61
CA GLU A 316 -71.70 -34.88 -11.76
C GLU A 316 -70.30 -34.91 -12.38
N GLU A 317 -70.19 -35.12 -13.69
CA GLU A 317 -68.93 -35.06 -14.41
C GLU A 317 -68.31 -33.65 -14.39
N GLN A 318 -69.13 -32.60 -14.62
CA GLN A 318 -68.68 -31.22 -14.53
C GLN A 318 -68.20 -30.86 -13.12
N PHE A 319 -68.93 -31.28 -12.08
CA PHE A 319 -68.51 -31.10 -10.69
C PHE A 319 -67.20 -31.83 -10.38
N ASN A 320 -67.06 -33.07 -10.84
CA ASN A 320 -65.85 -33.86 -10.65
C ASN A 320 -64.66 -33.21 -11.36
N ARG A 321 -64.82 -32.77 -12.61
CA ARG A 321 -63.79 -32.03 -13.37
C ARG A 321 -63.35 -30.76 -12.64
N MET A 322 -64.29 -29.92 -12.21
CA MET A 322 -63.97 -28.71 -11.44
C MET A 322 -63.28 -29.03 -10.11
N SER A 323 -63.71 -30.09 -9.41
CA SER A 323 -63.09 -30.51 -8.15
C SER A 323 -61.67 -31.04 -8.36
N THR A 324 -61.42 -31.80 -9.43
CA THR A 324 -60.07 -32.27 -9.77
C THR A 324 -59.17 -31.11 -10.18
N ASP A 325 -59.66 -30.16 -10.97
CA ASP A 325 -58.90 -29.00 -11.40
C ASP A 325 -58.56 -28.10 -10.20
N LEU A 326 -59.50 -27.91 -9.27
CA LEU A 326 -59.27 -27.18 -8.03
C LEU A 326 -58.23 -27.88 -7.14
N LYS A 327 -58.29 -29.21 -7.02
CA LYS A 327 -57.27 -29.98 -6.27
C LYS A 327 -55.90 -29.92 -6.91
N ASN A 328 -55.83 -29.97 -8.24
CA ASN A 328 -54.58 -29.89 -8.99
C ASN A 328 -53.94 -28.50 -8.82
N THR A 329 -54.72 -27.43 -9.00
CA THR A 329 -54.25 -26.04 -8.80
C THR A 329 -53.84 -25.77 -7.36
N LEU A 330 -54.58 -26.30 -6.37
CA LEU A 330 -54.20 -26.20 -4.96
C LEU A 330 -52.89 -26.95 -4.67
N SER A 331 -52.72 -28.15 -5.22
CA SER A 331 -51.51 -28.95 -5.03
C SER A 331 -50.28 -28.25 -5.66
N GLN A 332 -50.43 -27.72 -6.88
CA GLN A 332 -49.40 -26.91 -7.53
C GLN A 332 -49.07 -25.64 -6.73
N GLY A 333 -50.08 -24.94 -6.20
CA GLY A 333 -49.87 -23.77 -5.35
C GLY A 333 -49.11 -24.09 -4.04
N ILE A 334 -49.41 -25.22 -3.41
CA ILE A 334 -48.69 -25.70 -2.21
C ILE A 334 -47.23 -26.05 -2.54
N GLU A 335 -46.98 -26.69 -3.68
CA GLU A 335 -45.64 -27.06 -4.14
C GLU A 335 -44.79 -25.83 -4.45
N GLN A 336 -45.31 -24.90 -5.26
CA GLN A 336 -44.65 -23.60 -5.53
C GLN A 336 -44.39 -22.82 -4.24
N GLN A 337 -45.32 -22.82 -3.29
CA GLN A 337 -45.12 -22.16 -2.00
C GLN A 337 -44.00 -22.84 -1.19
N LYS A 338 -43.87 -24.17 -1.26
CA LYS A 338 -42.82 -24.92 -0.56
C LYS A 338 -41.45 -24.63 -1.20
N GLU A 339 -41.37 -24.61 -2.52
CA GLU A 339 -40.15 -24.28 -3.26
C GLU A 339 -39.67 -22.85 -2.96
N SER A 340 -40.57 -21.88 -3.05
CA SER A 340 -40.27 -20.48 -2.69
C SER A 340 -39.82 -20.34 -1.24
N LYS A 341 -40.42 -21.11 -0.30
CA LYS A 341 -39.96 -21.14 1.10
C LYS A 341 -38.56 -21.74 1.22
N SER A 342 -38.23 -22.82 0.51
CA SER A 342 -36.88 -23.37 0.53
C SER A 342 -35.85 -22.41 -0.05
N GLU A 343 -36.12 -21.79 -1.19
CA GLU A 343 -35.25 -20.77 -1.82
C GLU A 343 -35.02 -19.59 -0.86
N LEU A 344 -36.07 -19.10 -0.21
CA LEU A 344 -35.95 -18.02 0.78
C LEU A 344 -35.08 -18.44 1.97
N THR A 345 -35.20 -19.68 2.45
CA THR A 345 -34.31 -20.17 3.53
C THR A 345 -32.87 -20.36 3.07
N GLU A 346 -32.64 -20.75 1.83
CA GLU A 346 -31.30 -20.88 1.26
C GLU A 346 -30.65 -19.51 1.07
N LEU A 347 -31.37 -18.54 0.49
CA LEU A 347 -30.94 -17.14 0.39
C LEU A 347 -30.63 -16.52 1.76
N LYS A 348 -31.42 -16.84 2.79
CA LYS A 348 -31.11 -16.39 4.16
C LYS A 348 -29.82 -17.01 4.69
N ARG A 349 -29.56 -18.29 4.41
CA ARG A 349 -28.31 -18.96 4.82
C ARG A 349 -27.11 -18.37 4.08
N THR A 350 -27.22 -18.13 2.77
CA THR A 350 -26.13 -17.53 1.99
C THR A 350 -25.85 -16.10 2.44
N LEU A 351 -26.90 -15.30 2.71
CA LEU A 351 -26.75 -13.95 3.27
C LEU A 351 -26.02 -13.98 4.61
N GLN A 352 -26.44 -14.86 5.55
CA GLN A 352 -25.76 -15.01 6.83
C GLN A 352 -24.30 -15.45 6.68
N SER A 353 -24.01 -16.37 5.76
CA SER A 353 -22.64 -16.80 5.47
C SER A 353 -21.79 -15.66 4.92
N LEU A 354 -22.33 -14.87 3.99
CA LEU A 354 -21.65 -13.71 3.42
C LEU A 354 -21.43 -12.59 4.46
N GLU A 355 -22.39 -12.38 5.36
CA GLU A 355 -22.24 -11.42 6.46
C GLU A 355 -21.12 -11.87 7.42
N ILE A 356 -21.04 -13.16 7.76
CA ILE A 356 -19.96 -13.69 8.60
C ILE A 356 -18.60 -13.53 7.91
N GLU A 357 -18.53 -13.79 6.60
CA GLU A 357 -17.31 -13.57 5.81
C GLU A 357 -16.94 -12.08 5.77
N LEU A 358 -17.91 -11.18 5.60
CA LEU A 358 -17.65 -9.74 5.66
C LEU A 358 -17.07 -9.33 7.02
N GLN A 359 -17.67 -9.81 8.12
CA GLN A 359 -17.17 -9.52 9.46
C GLN A 359 -15.76 -10.12 9.71
N SER A 360 -15.48 -11.32 9.19
CA SER A 360 -14.16 -11.94 9.31
C SER A 360 -13.09 -11.15 8.53
N GLN A 361 -13.40 -10.71 7.32
CA GLN A 361 -12.52 -9.89 6.48
C GLN A 361 -12.27 -8.51 7.11
N LEU A 362 -13.29 -7.88 7.70
CA LEU A 362 -13.13 -6.62 8.45
C LEU A 362 -12.22 -6.80 9.68
N ALA A 363 -12.36 -7.91 10.40
CA ALA A 363 -11.48 -8.23 11.53
C ALA A 363 -10.03 -8.47 11.07
N MET A 364 -9.83 -9.18 9.95
CA MET A 364 -8.51 -9.40 9.34
C MET A 364 -7.88 -8.09 8.85
N LYS A 365 -8.65 -7.22 8.19
CA LYS A 365 -8.18 -5.89 7.79
C LYS A 365 -7.70 -5.11 9.01
N LYS A 366 -8.50 -5.07 10.08
CA LYS A 366 -8.15 -4.35 11.30
C LYS A 366 -6.89 -4.90 11.96
N SER A 367 -6.70 -6.22 12.00
CA SER A 367 -5.49 -6.82 12.56
C SER A 367 -4.26 -6.47 11.71
N LEU A 368 -4.38 -6.49 10.38
CA LEU A 368 -3.30 -6.08 9.47
C LEU A 368 -2.94 -4.60 9.64
N GLU A 369 -3.94 -3.71 9.72
CA GLU A 369 -3.71 -2.27 10.00
C GLU A 369 -3.01 -2.05 11.34
N MET A 370 -3.38 -2.81 12.38
CA MET A 370 -2.69 -2.75 13.68
C MET A 370 -1.22 -3.21 13.57
N THR A 371 -0.96 -4.32 12.87
CA THR A 371 0.42 -4.80 12.68
C THR A 371 1.26 -3.82 11.85
N LEU A 372 0.66 -3.18 10.84
CA LEU A 372 1.32 -2.15 10.05
C LEU A 372 1.71 -0.97 10.96
N ALA A 373 0.78 -0.45 11.75
CA ALA A 373 1.05 0.64 12.68
C ALA A 373 2.11 0.27 13.74
N GLU A 374 2.10 -0.97 14.25
CA GLU A 374 3.11 -1.46 15.19
C GLU A 374 4.51 -1.52 14.54
N VAL A 375 4.59 -2.01 13.30
CA VAL A 375 5.84 -2.08 12.54
C VAL A 375 6.37 -0.68 12.22
N GLU A 376 5.51 0.22 11.74
CA GLU A 376 5.84 1.63 11.51
C GLU A 376 6.33 2.31 12.79
N GLY A 377 5.64 2.10 13.91
CA GLY A 377 6.06 2.59 15.23
C GLY A 377 7.42 2.02 15.66
N SER A 378 7.66 0.72 15.46
CA SER A 378 8.96 0.08 15.73
C SER A 378 10.09 0.69 14.91
N PHE A 379 9.85 0.96 13.62
CA PHE A 379 10.83 1.61 12.75
C PHE A 379 11.08 3.06 13.14
N CYS A 380 10.03 3.82 13.49
CA CYS A 380 10.17 5.17 14.01
C CYS A 380 11.09 5.20 15.24
N MET A 381 10.87 4.30 16.21
CA MET A 381 11.73 4.18 17.40
C MET A 381 13.18 3.81 17.06
N LYS A 382 13.39 2.90 16.10
CA LYS A 382 14.75 2.55 15.62
C LYS A 382 15.44 3.76 14.98
N LEU A 383 14.72 4.52 14.16
CA LEU A 383 15.25 5.73 13.54
C LEU A 383 15.58 6.80 14.57
N SER A 384 14.71 7.03 15.57
CA SER A 384 14.98 7.95 16.67
C SER A 384 16.23 7.56 17.47
N ARG A 385 16.42 6.25 17.75
CA ARG A 385 17.62 5.76 18.43
C ARG A 385 18.89 5.96 17.60
N LEU A 386 18.83 5.73 16.28
CA LEU A 386 19.97 5.99 15.40
C LEU A 386 20.27 7.49 15.33
N GLN A 387 19.25 8.34 15.27
CA GLN A 387 19.41 9.79 15.30
C GLN A 387 20.07 10.26 16.60
N GLU A 388 19.67 9.72 17.76
CA GLU A 388 20.29 10.03 19.05
C GLU A 388 21.77 9.62 19.08
N MET A 389 22.10 8.45 18.52
CA MET A 389 23.50 8.00 18.40
C MET A 389 24.33 8.94 17.51
N ILE A 390 23.77 9.38 16.38
CA ILE A 390 24.42 10.34 15.48
C ILE A 390 24.68 11.65 16.24
N VAL A 391 23.66 12.21 16.90
CA VAL A 391 23.79 13.48 17.65
C VAL A 391 24.86 13.37 18.74
N ASN A 392 24.92 12.25 19.48
CA ASN A 392 25.95 12.03 20.49
C ASN A 392 27.37 11.97 19.88
N VAL A 393 27.54 11.28 18.74
CA VAL A 393 28.83 11.22 18.04
C VAL A 393 29.21 12.60 17.47
N GLU A 394 28.27 13.34 16.91
CA GLU A 394 28.48 14.72 16.44
C GLU A 394 28.90 15.64 17.59
N GLU A 395 28.27 15.50 18.76
CA GLU A 395 28.64 16.24 19.96
C GLU A 395 30.05 15.89 20.44
N GLN A 396 30.42 14.61 20.45
CA GLN A 396 31.78 14.18 20.78
C GLN A 396 32.82 14.77 19.81
N ILE A 397 32.54 14.77 18.50
CA ILE A 397 33.41 15.40 17.50
C ILE A 397 33.53 16.90 17.76
N ALA A 398 32.42 17.59 18.07
CA ALA A 398 32.43 19.02 18.37
C ALA A 398 33.26 19.33 19.62
N ARG A 399 33.13 18.52 20.68
CA ARG A 399 33.94 18.65 21.91
C ARG A 399 35.43 18.47 21.63
N LEU A 400 35.82 17.40 20.92
CA LEU A 400 37.23 17.14 20.57
C LEU A 400 37.83 18.25 19.69
N LYS A 401 37.05 18.80 18.76
CA LYS A 401 37.49 19.97 17.96
C LYS A 401 37.73 21.19 18.85
N GLY A 402 36.79 21.50 19.74
CA GLY A 402 36.97 22.60 20.69
C GLY A 402 38.19 22.42 21.59
N GLU A 403 38.42 21.22 22.11
CA GLU A 403 39.61 20.89 22.90
C GLU A 403 40.90 21.06 22.09
N SER A 404 40.93 20.57 20.84
CA SER A 404 42.07 20.74 19.92
C SER A 404 42.36 22.21 19.61
N GLU A 405 41.32 23.03 19.42
CA GLU A 405 41.47 24.47 19.19
C GLU A 405 42.04 25.17 20.45
N CYS A 406 41.53 24.83 21.65
CA CYS A 406 42.08 25.33 22.91
C CYS A 406 43.56 24.95 23.09
N GLN A 407 43.91 23.68 22.89
CA GLN A 407 45.31 23.23 22.95
C GLN A 407 46.19 23.97 21.95
N THR A 408 45.71 24.17 20.71
CA THR A 408 46.45 24.93 19.68
C THR A 408 46.70 26.37 20.12
N ALA A 409 45.71 27.02 20.74
CA ALA A 409 45.86 28.37 21.27
C ALA A 409 46.87 28.44 22.43
N GLU A 410 46.84 27.47 23.35
CA GLU A 410 47.82 27.36 24.45
C GLU A 410 49.24 27.13 23.92
N TYR A 411 49.41 26.24 22.92
CA TYR A 411 50.69 26.02 22.26
C TYR A 411 51.21 27.29 21.58
N GLN A 412 50.34 28.06 20.92
CA GLN A 412 50.73 29.33 20.30
C GLN A 412 51.19 30.33 21.35
N GLN A 413 50.48 30.46 22.47
CA GLN A 413 50.91 31.33 23.58
C GLN A 413 52.26 30.92 24.16
N LEU A 414 52.49 29.61 24.33
CA LEU A 414 53.77 29.10 24.83
C LEU A 414 54.91 29.39 23.84
N LEU A 415 54.65 29.28 22.54
CA LEU A 415 55.61 29.62 21.49
C LEU A 415 55.92 31.12 21.49
N ASP A 416 54.92 31.99 21.68
CA ASP A 416 55.12 33.43 21.81
C ASP A 416 55.97 33.78 23.05
N ILE A 417 55.74 33.11 24.19
CA ILE A 417 56.57 33.26 25.40
C ILE A 417 58.00 32.76 25.15
N LYS A 418 58.14 31.58 24.52
CA LYS A 418 59.45 31.00 24.18
C LYS A 418 60.26 31.95 23.30
N THR A 419 59.67 32.46 22.22
CA THR A 419 60.34 33.40 21.32
C THR A 419 60.73 34.69 22.03
N ARG A 420 59.91 35.19 22.95
CA ARG A 420 60.27 36.33 23.82
C ARG A 420 61.47 36.02 24.71
N LEU A 421 61.49 34.88 25.39
CA LEU A 421 62.61 34.47 26.25
C LEU A 421 63.89 34.24 25.45
N GLU A 422 63.80 33.67 24.24
CA GLU A 422 64.94 33.51 23.33
C GLU A 422 65.54 34.88 22.96
N ASN A 423 64.71 35.88 22.65
CA ASN A 423 65.17 37.25 22.42
C ASN A 423 65.84 37.86 23.66
N GLU A 424 65.29 37.65 24.86
CA GLU A 424 65.89 38.12 26.12
C GLU A 424 67.26 37.46 26.35
N ILE A 425 67.39 36.14 26.14
CA ILE A 425 68.67 35.42 26.22
C ILE A 425 69.68 35.95 25.20
N GLU A 426 69.26 36.22 23.96
CA GLU A 426 70.13 36.83 22.95
C GLU A 426 70.64 38.21 23.39
N THR A 427 69.78 39.05 23.99
CA THR A 427 70.21 40.34 24.54
C THR A 427 71.19 40.17 25.70
N TYR A 428 70.94 39.21 26.61
CA TYR A 428 71.86 38.91 27.69
C TYR A 428 73.21 38.39 27.17
N ARG A 429 73.23 37.52 26.15
CA ARG A 429 74.46 37.06 25.51
C ARG A 429 75.25 38.21 24.89
N ARG A 430 74.60 39.13 24.16
CA ARG A 430 75.26 40.34 23.62
C ARG A 430 75.91 41.21 24.70
N LEU A 431 75.23 41.38 25.85
CA LEU A 431 75.79 42.13 26.98
C LEU A 431 76.99 41.42 27.63
N LEU A 432 76.96 40.09 27.72
CA LEU A 432 78.03 39.25 28.28
C LEU A 432 79.26 39.12 27.36
N ASP A 433 79.05 39.06 26.04
CA ASP A 433 80.12 38.95 25.03
C ASP A 433 80.91 40.27 24.86
N GLY A 434 80.60 41.31 25.63
CA GLY A 434 81.34 42.57 25.64
C GLY A 434 81.12 43.42 24.39
N ASP A 435 80.09 43.13 23.59
CA ASP A 435 79.71 43.93 22.42
C ASP A 435 78.96 45.21 22.85
N LEU A 436 79.66 46.06 23.60
CA LEU A 436 79.39 47.50 23.65
C LEU A 436 80.02 48.17 22.42
N SER A 437 79.85 47.62 21.21
CA SER A 437 80.11 48.40 20.00
C SER A 437 78.94 49.35 19.74
N LYS A 438 79.08 50.54 20.34
CA LYS A 438 78.60 51.86 19.89
C LYS A 438 77.14 51.98 19.37
N PRO A 439 76.39 53.01 19.79
CA PRO A 439 75.15 53.36 19.13
C PRO A 439 75.46 53.76 17.67
N LYS A 440 75.04 52.95 16.70
CA LYS A 440 74.92 53.41 15.31
C LYS A 440 73.73 54.36 15.23
N SER A 441 74.04 55.63 15.48
CA SER A 441 73.39 56.75 14.82
C SER A 441 73.35 56.50 13.31
N GLY A 442 72.15 56.48 12.75
CA GLY A 442 71.89 56.78 11.34
C GLY A 442 71.33 55.63 10.49
N GLY A 443 70.15 55.87 9.92
CA GLY A 443 69.63 55.14 8.77
C GLY A 443 68.27 54.51 9.01
N GLY A 444 67.21 55.20 8.61
CA GLY A 444 65.82 54.88 8.94
C GLY A 444 65.27 53.57 8.36
N THR A 445 64.16 53.14 8.95
CA THR A 445 63.06 52.44 8.28
C THR A 445 61.80 52.63 9.13
N SER A 446 60.88 53.44 8.60
CA SER A 446 59.43 53.37 8.74
C SER A 446 58.85 52.82 10.06
N THR A 447 58.58 53.72 11.01
CA THR A 447 57.50 53.57 11.97
C THR A 447 56.16 53.75 11.25
N ASN A 448 55.38 52.67 11.11
CA ASN A 448 53.93 52.76 10.91
C ASN A 448 53.25 52.01 12.06
N THR A 449 53.17 52.69 13.21
CA THR A 449 52.21 52.38 14.26
C THR A 449 50.90 53.09 13.93
N GLY A 450 49.80 52.32 13.95
CA GLY A 450 48.50 52.76 13.50
C GLY A 450 47.94 53.99 14.22
N SER A 451 47.18 54.77 13.47
CA SER A 451 46.14 55.64 13.99
C SER A 451 44.86 55.40 13.18
N THR A 452 43.88 54.86 13.88
CA THR A 452 42.44 54.95 13.66
C THR A 452 41.99 56.06 12.71
N SER A 453 41.38 55.66 11.59
CA SER A 453 40.33 56.46 10.95
C SER A 453 39.18 55.54 10.58
N SER A 454 38.13 55.58 11.41
CA SER A 454 36.81 55.04 11.12
C SER A 454 36.23 55.78 9.90
N LYS A 455 36.48 55.25 8.71
CA LYS A 455 35.65 55.53 7.54
C LYS A 455 34.66 54.36 7.42
N GLY A 456 33.42 54.62 7.80
CA GLY A 456 32.31 53.72 7.53
C GLY A 456 32.20 53.50 6.02
N SER A 457 32.77 52.39 5.56
CA SER A 457 32.52 51.85 4.23
C SER A 457 31.27 50.99 4.33
N THR A 458 30.18 51.49 3.79
CA THR A 458 28.94 50.74 3.60
C THR A 458 29.27 49.56 2.69
N ARG A 459 29.52 48.38 3.27
CA ARG A 459 29.65 47.12 2.51
C ARG A 459 28.29 46.86 1.86
N THR A 460 28.20 47.07 0.55
CA THR A 460 27.16 46.45 -0.26
C THR A 460 27.45 44.94 -0.25
N VAL A 461 26.63 44.20 0.47
CA VAL A 461 26.68 42.74 0.48
C VAL A 461 26.15 42.28 -0.89
N LYS A 462 27.05 41.96 -1.83
CA LYS A 462 26.69 41.17 -3.00
C LYS A 462 26.44 39.74 -2.53
N ARG A 463 25.17 39.32 -2.53
CA ARG A 463 24.76 37.96 -2.22
C ARG A 463 25.04 37.12 -3.45
N ARG A 464 25.99 36.19 -3.35
CA ARG A 464 26.18 35.15 -4.37
C ARG A 464 25.47 33.89 -3.90
N GLU A 465 24.53 33.42 -4.71
CA GLU A 465 23.86 32.16 -4.47
C GLU A 465 24.53 31.11 -5.36
N ILE A 466 25.13 30.10 -4.72
CA ILE A 466 25.78 28.99 -5.42
C ILE A 466 24.76 27.85 -5.42
N ILE A 467 24.26 27.52 -6.60
CA ILE A 467 23.36 26.38 -6.79
C ILE A 467 24.22 25.22 -7.29
N GLU A 468 24.37 24.20 -6.44
CA GLU A 468 25.09 22.97 -6.76
C GLU A 468 24.08 21.85 -7.06
N GLU A 469 24.20 21.24 -8.23
CA GLU A 469 23.41 20.06 -8.60
C GLU A 469 24.26 18.81 -8.31
N VAL A 470 23.84 18.05 -7.29
CA VAL A 470 24.54 16.85 -6.82
C VAL A 470 23.74 15.62 -7.22
N VAL A 471 24.36 14.74 -8.01
CA VAL A 471 23.85 13.41 -8.32
C VAL A 471 24.90 12.41 -7.86
N ASP A 472 24.49 11.42 -7.07
CA ASP A 472 25.35 10.36 -6.51
C ASP A 472 26.61 10.87 -5.77
N GLY A 473 26.47 11.97 -5.01
CA GLY A 473 27.53 12.48 -4.14
C GLY A 473 28.71 13.13 -4.86
N LYS A 474 28.60 13.40 -6.17
CA LYS A 474 29.56 14.23 -6.92
C LYS A 474 28.85 15.44 -7.54
N VAL A 475 29.47 16.61 -7.39
CA VAL A 475 28.96 17.88 -7.94
C VAL A 475 29.18 17.86 -9.46
N VAL A 476 28.10 17.82 -10.24
CA VAL A 476 28.15 17.70 -11.72
C VAL A 476 28.06 19.08 -12.39
N SER A 477 27.52 20.09 -11.70
CA SER A 477 27.39 21.44 -12.22
C SER A 477 27.36 22.46 -11.07
N THR A 478 28.15 23.52 -11.20
CA THR A 478 28.14 24.67 -10.27
C THR A 478 27.79 25.92 -11.08
N LYS A 479 26.63 26.52 -10.78
CA LYS A 479 26.26 27.83 -11.35
C LYS A 479 26.30 28.87 -10.23
N VAL A 480 27.08 29.92 -10.46
CA VAL A 480 27.16 31.08 -9.59
C VAL A 480 26.26 32.16 -10.17
N VAL A 481 25.20 32.51 -9.44
CA VAL A 481 24.34 33.63 -9.80
C VAL A 481 24.69 34.81 -8.90
N ASP A 482 25.20 35.87 -9.51
CA ASP A 482 25.44 37.15 -8.85
C ASP A 482 24.11 37.95 -8.87
N MET A 483 23.53 38.23 -7.70
CA MET A 483 22.37 39.13 -7.57
C MET A 483 22.78 40.60 -7.47
#